data_AF-A0A439U4W9-F1
#
_entry.id   AF-A0A439U4W9-F1
#
_cell.length_a   1.000
_cell.length_b   1.000
_cell.length_c   1.000
_cell.angle_alpha   90.00
_cell.angle_beta   90.00
_cell.angle_gamma   90.00
#
_symmetry.space_group_name_H-M   'P 1'
#
loop_
_entity.id
_entity.type
_entity.pdbx_description
1 polymer ?
#
loop_
_entity_poly.entity_id
_entity_poly.type
_entity_poly.pdbx_seq_one_letter_code
_entity_poly.pdbx_strand_id
1 'polypeptide(L)'
;MAEAALRKLDRDLPRIDMYAPELRARLLAQRAGMPSPRAKAKPAKTEPPPDGVLAMLKSARMMLAAATADRELAARTLADARARADSIVAEAELSADIVSKVGPALPSIARIQNAVSERYGISLAAMLGPGMSTDLVTARYEAIRRAHAARPDLSPGKLAKLFRRDRTVILRAIAGKGPKP
;
A
#
# COMPACT_ATOMS: atom_id res chain seq x y z
N MET A 1 23.72 28.89 46.66
CA MET A 1 24.46 28.56 45.42
C MET A 1 23.58 28.50 44.16
N ALA A 2 22.38 29.12 44.12
CA ALA A 2 21.45 28.98 42.99
C ALA A 2 21.58 30.09 41.91
N GLU A 3 22.26 31.20 42.19
CA GLU A 3 22.30 32.38 41.30
C GLU A 3 23.17 32.19 40.03
N ALA A 4 24.24 31.39 40.13
CA ALA A 4 25.17 31.18 39.01
C ALA A 4 24.61 30.26 37.91
N ALA A 5 23.60 29.43 38.23
CA ALA A 5 22.96 28.51 37.29
C ALA A 5 21.92 29.22 36.40
N LEU A 6 21.19 30.22 36.93
CA LEU A 6 20.22 31.00 36.16
C LEU A 6 20.87 31.86 35.06
N ARG A 7 22.07 32.42 35.30
CA ARG A 7 22.77 33.26 34.29
C ARG A 7 23.29 32.49 33.07
N LYS A 8 23.31 31.14 33.11
CA LYS A 8 23.71 30.30 31.97
C LYS A 8 22.54 30.00 31.03
N LEU A 9 21.30 30.02 31.51
CA LEU A 9 20.12 29.73 30.69
C LEU A 9 19.76 30.89 29.75
N ASP A 10 20.02 32.15 30.13
CA ASP A 10 19.67 33.33 29.32
C ASP A 10 20.66 33.68 28.19
N ARG A 11 21.76 32.93 28.04
CA ARG A 11 22.78 33.22 27.02
C ARG A 11 22.42 32.74 25.63
N ASP A 12 21.63 31.67 25.54
CA ASP A 12 21.35 30.98 24.28
C ASP A 12 19.90 31.18 23.79
N LEU A 13 19.08 31.97 24.50
CA LEU A 13 17.80 32.41 23.95
C LEU A 13 18.01 33.56 22.95
N PRO A 14 17.35 33.51 21.77
CA PRO A 14 17.35 34.64 20.86
C PRO A 14 16.71 35.82 21.60
N ARG A 15 17.50 36.86 21.88
CA ARG A 15 16.98 38.12 22.40
C ARG A 15 15.96 38.64 21.39
N ILE A 16 14.70 38.67 21.78
CA ILE A 16 13.62 39.21 20.95
C ILE A 16 13.89 40.72 20.84
N ASP A 17 14.57 41.12 19.77
CA ASP A 17 14.78 42.53 19.48
C ASP A 17 13.41 43.13 19.14
N MET A 18 12.94 44.05 19.98
CA MET A 18 11.64 44.72 19.87
C MET A 18 11.51 45.65 18.65
N TYR A 19 12.58 45.80 17.87
CA TYR A 19 12.62 46.71 16.73
C TYR A 19 12.38 45.95 15.43
N ALA A 20 11.49 46.51 14.59
CA ALA A 20 11.27 46.03 13.24
C ALA A 20 12.62 45.92 12.47
N PRO A 21 12.79 44.92 11.59
CA PRO A 21 14.07 44.62 10.95
C PRO A 21 14.67 45.81 10.18
N GLU A 22 13.83 46.69 9.65
CA GLU A 22 14.25 47.90 8.94
C GLU A 22 14.94 48.92 9.86
N LEU A 23 14.45 49.08 11.10
CA LEU A 23 15.03 50.02 12.06
C LEU A 23 16.40 49.51 12.56
N ARG A 24 16.53 48.18 12.69
CA ARG A 24 17.77 47.49 13.07
C ARG A 24 18.85 47.69 12.01
N ALA A 25 18.52 47.55 10.73
CA ALA A 25 19.43 47.81 9.63
C ALA A 25 19.90 49.27 9.59
N ARG A 26 18.99 50.21 9.89
CA ARG A 26 19.30 51.65 9.90
C ARG A 26 20.24 52.05 11.05
N LEU A 27 20.05 51.48 12.25
CA LEU A 27 20.91 51.72 13.39
C LEU A 27 22.30 51.10 13.22
N LEU A 28 22.38 49.90 12.63
CA LEU A 28 23.67 49.28 12.26
C LEU A 28 24.41 50.12 11.21
N ALA A 29 23.72 50.64 10.21
CA ALA A 29 24.30 51.53 9.20
C ALA A 29 24.81 52.85 9.80
N GLN A 30 24.08 53.44 10.76
CA GLN A 30 24.54 54.65 11.48
C GLN A 30 25.75 54.37 12.38
N ARG A 31 25.77 53.23 13.07
CA ARG A 31 26.90 52.84 13.93
C ARG A 31 28.16 52.51 13.13
N ALA A 32 28.01 52.05 11.88
CA ALA A 32 29.09 51.86 10.93
C ALA A 32 29.58 53.16 10.27
N GLY A 33 29.07 54.33 10.70
CA GLY A 33 29.51 55.63 10.19
C GLY A 33 29.07 55.94 8.76
N MET A 34 28.11 55.20 8.21
CA MET A 34 27.62 55.43 6.85
C MET A 34 26.64 56.61 6.83
N PRO A 35 26.80 57.59 5.92
CA PRO A 35 25.88 58.72 5.82
C PRO A 35 24.48 58.21 5.49
N SER A 36 23.51 58.56 6.34
CA SER A 36 22.09 58.31 6.09
C SER A 36 21.73 58.81 4.69
N PRO A 37 21.05 58.02 3.84
CA PRO A 37 20.65 58.49 2.53
C PRO A 37 19.57 59.57 2.68
N ARG A 38 20.01 60.82 2.71
CA ARG A 38 19.17 62.00 2.47
C ARG A 38 19.13 62.20 0.95
N ALA A 39 18.14 61.60 0.32
CA ALA A 39 17.55 62.13 -0.90
C ALA A 39 16.19 61.45 -1.08
N LYS A 40 15.10 62.19 -0.91
CA LYS A 40 13.88 61.84 -1.63
C LYS A 40 14.24 61.97 -3.10
N ALA A 41 14.45 60.85 -3.78
CA ALA A 41 14.56 60.84 -5.23
C ALA A 41 13.30 61.53 -5.77
N LYS A 42 13.49 62.59 -6.57
CA LYS A 42 12.45 63.07 -7.48
C LYS A 42 11.88 61.84 -8.19
N PRO A 43 10.55 61.68 -8.32
CA PRO A 43 10.03 60.57 -9.11
C PRO A 43 10.57 60.77 -10.52
N ALA A 44 11.54 59.94 -10.91
CA ALA A 44 11.90 59.79 -12.30
C ALA A 44 10.59 59.48 -13.01
N LYS A 45 10.24 60.29 -14.02
CA LYS A 45 9.16 59.96 -14.95
C LYS A 45 9.38 58.51 -15.36
N THR A 46 8.58 57.63 -14.82
CA THR A 46 8.65 56.21 -15.10
C THR A 46 8.16 56.14 -16.54
N GLU A 47 9.08 55.98 -17.49
CA GLU A 47 8.70 55.70 -18.86
C GLU A 47 7.73 54.51 -18.81
N PRO A 48 6.60 54.58 -19.52
CA PRO A 48 5.69 53.45 -19.56
C PRO A 48 6.52 52.24 -20.02
N PRO A 49 6.42 51.10 -19.32
CA PRO A 49 7.15 49.90 -19.71
C PRO A 49 6.92 49.65 -21.19
N PRO A 50 7.95 49.34 -21.98
CA PRO A 50 7.82 49.19 -23.42
C PRO A 50 6.69 48.21 -23.71
N ASP A 51 5.83 48.50 -24.69
CA ASP A 51 4.56 47.80 -24.92
C ASP A 51 4.68 46.27 -24.93
N GLY A 52 5.84 45.75 -25.34
CA GLY A 52 6.17 44.31 -25.31
C GLY A 52 6.24 43.68 -23.92
N VAL A 53 6.70 44.40 -22.87
CA VAL A 53 6.79 43.88 -21.50
C VAL A 53 5.41 43.78 -20.85
N LEU A 54 4.53 44.76 -21.10
CA LEU A 54 3.14 44.69 -20.64
C LEU A 54 2.37 43.56 -21.33
N ALA A 55 2.60 43.34 -22.63
CA ALA A 55 2.03 42.23 -23.36
C ALA A 55 2.50 40.87 -22.81
N MET A 56 3.80 40.73 -22.49
CA MET A 56 4.36 39.52 -21.86
C MET A 56 3.82 39.27 -20.45
N LEU A 57 3.67 40.30 -19.63
CA LEU A 57 3.08 40.15 -18.29
C LEU A 57 1.60 39.76 -18.36
N LYS A 58 0.87 40.30 -19.34
CA LYS A 58 -0.53 39.94 -19.60
C LYS A 58 -0.65 38.50 -20.08
N SER A 59 0.21 38.05 -20.99
CA SER A 59 0.21 36.64 -21.45
C SER A 59 0.64 35.67 -20.34
N ALA A 60 1.65 36.01 -19.54
CA ALA A 60 2.05 35.21 -18.38
C ALA A 60 0.93 35.08 -17.34
N ARG A 61 0.19 36.17 -17.07
CA ARG A 61 -1.00 36.12 -16.20
C ARG A 61 -2.10 35.23 -16.77
N MET A 62 -2.36 35.29 -18.08
CA MET A 62 -3.33 34.42 -18.74
C MET A 62 -2.92 32.95 -18.67
N MET A 63 -1.64 32.63 -18.89
CA MET A 63 -1.14 31.25 -18.76
C MET A 63 -1.23 30.73 -17.32
N LEU A 64 -0.92 31.57 -16.32
CA LEU A 64 -1.08 31.19 -14.92
C LEU A 64 -2.56 30.92 -14.58
N ALA A 65 -3.48 31.75 -15.05
CA ALA A 65 -4.91 31.56 -14.85
C ALA A 65 -5.43 30.27 -15.52
N ALA A 66 -4.95 29.96 -16.74
CA ALA A 66 -5.25 28.71 -17.42
C ALA A 66 -4.68 27.49 -16.65
N ALA A 67 -3.42 27.58 -16.21
CA ALA A 67 -2.79 26.51 -15.43
C ALA A 67 -3.46 26.26 -14.07
N THR A 68 -4.03 27.29 -13.44
CA THR A 68 -4.83 27.12 -12.22
C THR A 68 -6.16 26.44 -12.52
N ALA A 69 -6.84 26.80 -13.62
CA ALA A 69 -8.08 26.15 -14.02
C ALA A 69 -7.87 24.67 -14.39
N ASP A 70 -6.80 24.35 -15.12
CA ASP A 70 -6.44 22.98 -15.47
C ASP A 70 -6.12 22.14 -14.23
N ARG A 71 -5.44 22.72 -13.23
CA ARG A 71 -5.18 22.08 -11.94
C ARG A 71 -6.46 21.80 -11.16
N GLU A 72 -7.40 22.74 -11.14
CA GLU A 72 -8.69 22.53 -10.47
C GLU A 72 -9.51 21.43 -11.14
N LEU A 73 -9.53 21.39 -12.47
CA LEU A 73 -10.18 20.31 -13.22
C LEU A 73 -9.51 18.96 -12.95
N ALA A 74 -8.17 18.90 -12.98
CA ALA A 74 -7.42 17.69 -12.66
C ALA A 74 -7.65 17.23 -11.20
N ALA A 75 -7.76 18.16 -10.25
CA ALA A 75 -8.05 17.84 -8.86
C ALA A 75 -9.45 17.24 -8.70
N ARG A 76 -10.45 17.77 -9.42
CA ARG A 76 -11.82 17.23 -9.42
C ARG A 76 -11.87 15.83 -10.02
N THR A 77 -11.25 15.61 -11.18
CA THR A 77 -11.24 14.27 -11.80
C THR A 77 -10.51 13.24 -10.95
N LEU A 78 -9.42 13.63 -10.28
CA LEU A 78 -8.73 12.75 -9.33
C LEU A 78 -9.58 12.44 -8.10
N ALA A 79 -10.34 13.41 -7.57
CA ALA A 79 -11.25 13.19 -6.45
C ALA A 79 -12.37 12.20 -6.85
N ASP A 80 -12.97 12.37 -8.02
CA ASP A 80 -14.01 11.47 -8.54
C ASP A 80 -13.46 10.06 -8.79
N ALA A 81 -12.25 9.95 -9.35
CA ALA A 81 -11.59 8.68 -9.57
C ALA A 81 -11.29 7.95 -8.25
N ARG A 82 -10.86 8.67 -7.21
CA ARG A 82 -10.66 8.11 -5.86
C ARG A 82 -11.98 7.63 -5.26
N ALA A 83 -13.03 8.44 -5.31
CA ALA A 83 -14.34 8.04 -4.80
C ALA A 83 -14.87 6.76 -5.47
N ARG A 84 -14.68 6.63 -6.79
CA ARG A 84 -15.01 5.40 -7.53
C ARG A 84 -14.16 4.22 -7.09
N ALA A 85 -12.84 4.41 -6.95
CA ALA A 85 -11.94 3.36 -6.48
C ALA A 85 -12.34 2.87 -5.08
N ASP A 86 -12.64 3.79 -4.17
CA ASP A 86 -13.07 3.48 -2.80
C ASP A 86 -14.39 2.69 -2.81
N SER A 87 -15.35 3.06 -3.67
CA SER A 87 -16.60 2.31 -3.81
C SER A 87 -16.39 0.88 -4.34
N ILE A 88 -15.48 0.69 -5.31
CA ILE A 88 -15.17 -0.63 -5.88
C ILE A 88 -14.49 -1.50 -4.82
N VAL A 89 -13.56 -0.93 -4.04
CA VAL A 89 -12.88 -1.65 -2.96
C VAL A 89 -13.89 -2.06 -1.88
N ALA A 90 -14.77 -1.15 -1.45
CA ALA A 90 -15.79 -1.46 -0.46
C ALA A 90 -16.76 -2.57 -0.93
N GLU A 91 -17.19 -2.53 -2.19
CA GLU A 91 -18.05 -3.57 -2.77
C GLU A 91 -17.34 -4.93 -2.86
N ALA A 92 -16.05 -4.93 -3.24
CA ALA A 92 -15.23 -6.13 -3.28
C ALA A 92 -15.03 -6.73 -1.88
N GLU A 93 -14.80 -5.91 -0.86
CA GLU A 93 -14.66 -6.35 0.54
C GLU A 93 -15.96 -6.98 1.06
N LEU A 94 -17.11 -6.34 0.82
CA LEU A 94 -18.41 -6.89 1.19
C LEU A 94 -18.68 -8.22 0.50
N SER A 95 -18.38 -8.31 -0.80
CA SER A 95 -18.52 -9.54 -1.58
C SER A 95 -17.61 -10.65 -1.05
N ALA A 96 -16.36 -10.33 -0.70
CA ALA A 96 -15.40 -11.29 -0.14
C ALA A 96 -15.85 -11.80 1.24
N ASP A 97 -16.40 -10.94 2.09
CA ASP A 97 -16.92 -11.34 3.41
C ASP A 97 -18.14 -12.27 3.28
N ILE A 98 -19.05 -12.00 2.34
CA ILE A 98 -20.18 -12.90 2.04
C ILE A 98 -19.67 -14.26 1.54
N VAL A 99 -18.72 -14.28 0.61
CA VAL A 99 -18.12 -15.53 0.12
C VAL A 99 -17.39 -16.27 1.25
N SER A 100 -16.75 -15.58 2.18
CA SER A 100 -16.10 -16.20 3.33
C SER A 100 -17.11 -16.84 4.30
N LYS A 101 -18.24 -16.17 4.55
CA LYS A 101 -19.27 -16.62 5.52
C LYS A 101 -20.24 -17.66 4.95
N VAL A 102 -20.60 -17.54 3.69
CA VAL A 102 -21.68 -18.31 3.03
C VAL A 102 -21.14 -19.23 1.93
N GLY A 103 -19.86 -19.11 1.59
CA GLY A 103 -19.24 -19.91 0.53
C GLY A 103 -19.43 -21.42 0.73
N PRO A 104 -19.39 -22.20 -0.36
CA PRO A 104 -19.60 -23.64 -0.30
C PRO A 104 -18.60 -24.26 0.68
N ALA A 105 -19.13 -24.92 1.72
CA ALA A 105 -18.31 -25.64 2.68
C ALA A 105 -17.48 -26.67 1.91
N LEU A 106 -16.17 -26.42 1.77
CA LEU A 106 -15.29 -27.32 1.05
C LEU A 106 -15.38 -28.70 1.71
N PRO A 107 -15.53 -29.79 0.92
CA PRO A 107 -15.77 -31.11 1.47
C PRO A 107 -14.63 -31.51 2.40
N SER A 108 -14.98 -32.13 3.53
CA SER A 108 -13.98 -32.62 4.46
C SER A 108 -13.14 -33.72 3.81
N ILE A 109 -11.85 -33.75 4.10
CA ILE A 109 -10.96 -34.81 3.56
C ILE A 109 -11.43 -36.20 4.01
N ALA A 110 -11.96 -36.31 5.23
CA ALA A 110 -12.55 -37.57 5.71
C ALA A 110 -13.68 -38.06 4.81
N ARG A 111 -14.55 -37.16 4.33
CA ARG A 111 -15.62 -37.51 3.38
C ARG A 111 -15.06 -38.00 2.04
N ILE A 112 -14.00 -37.34 1.54
CA ILE A 112 -13.34 -37.77 0.30
C ILE A 112 -12.69 -39.15 0.47
N GLN A 113 -12.01 -39.37 1.60
CA GLN A 113 -11.38 -40.65 1.91
C GLN A 113 -12.40 -41.79 1.98
N ASN A 114 -13.53 -41.58 2.67
CA ASN A 114 -14.62 -42.55 2.77
C ASN A 114 -15.23 -42.88 1.41
N ALA A 115 -15.54 -41.85 0.61
CA ALA A 115 -16.13 -42.04 -0.71
C ALA A 115 -15.21 -42.84 -1.65
N VAL A 116 -13.88 -42.62 -1.58
CA VAL A 116 -12.93 -43.40 -2.37
C VAL A 116 -12.79 -44.82 -1.83
N SER A 117 -12.74 -45.00 -0.50
CA SER A 117 -12.67 -46.35 0.08
C SER A 117 -13.89 -47.20 -0.27
N GLU A 118 -15.09 -46.61 -0.25
CA GLU A 118 -16.34 -47.26 -0.66
C GLU A 118 -16.30 -47.65 -2.15
N ARG A 119 -15.84 -46.73 -3.02
CA ARG A 119 -15.74 -46.98 -4.47
C ARG A 119 -14.85 -48.18 -4.80
N TYR A 120 -13.75 -48.35 -4.07
CA TYR A 120 -12.78 -49.42 -4.28
C TYR A 120 -13.06 -50.69 -3.45
N GLY A 121 -14.10 -50.69 -2.61
CA GLY A 121 -14.41 -51.84 -1.74
C GLY A 121 -13.33 -52.15 -0.70
N ILE A 122 -12.51 -51.17 -0.32
CA ILE A 122 -11.42 -51.31 0.65
C ILE A 122 -11.76 -50.59 1.95
N SER A 123 -11.24 -51.06 3.08
CA SER A 123 -11.43 -50.34 4.34
C SER A 123 -10.59 -49.05 4.36
N LEU A 124 -11.10 -47.99 5.00
CA LEU A 124 -10.37 -46.74 5.19
C LEU A 124 -9.01 -46.98 5.88
N ALA A 125 -9.00 -47.87 6.88
CA ALA A 125 -7.79 -48.25 7.60
C ALA A 125 -6.75 -48.90 6.67
N ALA A 126 -7.17 -49.75 5.73
CA ALA A 126 -6.27 -50.34 4.74
C ALA A 126 -5.76 -49.31 3.73
N MET A 127 -6.60 -48.38 3.29
CA MET A 127 -6.21 -47.31 2.37
C MET A 127 -5.13 -46.40 2.98
N LEU A 128 -5.28 -46.04 4.27
CA LEU A 128 -4.31 -45.21 5.01
C LEU A 128 -3.11 -46.00 5.55
N GLY A 129 -3.26 -47.31 5.73
CA GLY A 129 -2.24 -48.22 6.24
C GLY A 129 -1.05 -48.39 5.28
N PRO A 130 0.01 -49.10 5.71
CA PRO A 130 1.27 -49.22 4.97
C PRO A 130 1.18 -50.04 3.68
N GLY A 131 0.09 -50.79 3.47
CA GLY A 131 -0.10 -51.71 2.34
C GLY A 131 0.16 -51.10 0.97
N MET A 132 0.76 -51.90 0.09
CA MET A 132 1.27 -51.50 -1.23
C MET A 132 0.70 -52.34 -2.39
N SER A 133 -0.41 -53.05 -2.20
CA SER A 133 -1.08 -53.68 -3.34
C SER A 133 -1.48 -52.62 -4.37
N THR A 134 -1.48 -53.00 -5.65
CA THR A 134 -1.76 -52.08 -6.75
C THR A 134 -3.08 -51.34 -6.52
N ASP A 135 -4.14 -52.04 -6.12
CA ASP A 135 -5.46 -51.46 -5.87
C ASP A 135 -5.45 -50.45 -4.72
N LEU A 136 -4.75 -50.74 -3.62
CA LEU A 136 -4.61 -49.82 -2.49
C LEU A 136 -3.84 -48.57 -2.88
N VAL A 137 -2.77 -48.72 -3.66
CA VAL A 137 -1.97 -47.59 -4.12
C VAL A 137 -2.79 -46.72 -5.08
N THR A 138 -3.51 -47.33 -6.02
CA THR A 138 -4.39 -46.61 -6.97
C THR A 138 -5.49 -45.84 -6.23
N ALA A 139 -6.21 -46.50 -5.31
CA ALA A 139 -7.24 -45.85 -4.51
C ALA A 139 -6.68 -44.67 -3.69
N ARG A 140 -5.51 -44.86 -3.05
CA ARG A 140 -4.85 -43.81 -2.28
C ARG A 140 -4.44 -42.62 -3.15
N TYR A 141 -3.86 -42.88 -4.32
CA TYR A 141 -3.45 -41.83 -5.25
C TYR A 141 -4.66 -41.08 -5.83
N GLU A 142 -5.77 -41.78 -6.09
CA GLU A 142 -7.03 -41.14 -6.45
C GLU A 142 -7.55 -40.23 -5.32
N ALA A 143 -7.59 -40.74 -4.08
CA ALA A 143 -8.04 -39.97 -2.92
C ALA A 143 -7.20 -38.70 -2.71
N ILE A 144 -5.88 -38.78 -2.86
CA ILE A 144 -4.99 -37.61 -2.74
C ILE A 144 -5.27 -36.59 -3.85
N ARG A 145 -5.44 -37.02 -5.10
CA ARG A 145 -5.76 -36.12 -6.22
C ARG A 145 -7.11 -35.42 -6.01
N ARG A 146 -8.13 -36.17 -5.60
CA ARG A 146 -9.45 -35.60 -5.28
C ARG A 146 -9.39 -34.62 -4.11
N ALA A 147 -8.64 -34.95 -3.06
CA ALA A 147 -8.46 -34.08 -1.91
C ALA A 147 -7.75 -32.77 -2.30
N HIS A 148 -6.70 -32.83 -3.11
CA HIS A 148 -6.01 -31.63 -3.59
C HIS A 148 -6.89 -30.77 -4.51
N ALA A 149 -7.68 -31.39 -5.40
CA ALA A 149 -8.60 -30.67 -6.27
C ALA A 149 -9.75 -29.99 -5.49
N ALA A 150 -10.25 -30.65 -4.44
CA ALA A 150 -11.36 -30.14 -3.64
C ALA A 150 -10.93 -29.17 -2.52
N ARG A 151 -9.66 -29.23 -2.08
CA ARG A 151 -9.08 -28.42 -1.00
C ARG A 151 -7.73 -27.82 -1.43
N PRO A 152 -7.70 -26.89 -2.39
CA PRO A 152 -6.46 -26.22 -2.80
C PRO A 152 -5.86 -25.35 -1.67
N ASP A 153 -6.65 -25.04 -0.65
CA ASP A 153 -6.23 -24.34 0.56
C ASP A 153 -5.22 -25.15 1.42
N LEU A 154 -5.19 -26.47 1.27
CA LEU A 154 -4.35 -27.33 2.08
C LEU A 154 -2.99 -27.56 1.44
N SER A 155 -1.94 -27.21 2.17
CA SER A 155 -0.58 -27.48 1.72
C SER A 155 -0.31 -28.98 1.57
N PRO A 156 0.60 -29.39 0.67
CA PRO A 156 0.99 -30.80 0.52
C PRO A 156 1.47 -31.44 1.82
N GLY A 157 2.08 -30.65 2.73
CA GLY A 157 2.48 -31.12 4.05
C GLY A 157 1.30 -31.41 4.99
N LYS A 158 0.20 -30.65 4.89
CA LYS A 158 -1.02 -30.91 5.65
C LYS A 158 -1.78 -32.12 5.11
N LEU A 159 -1.84 -32.27 3.78
CA LEU A 159 -2.34 -33.48 3.13
C LEU A 159 -1.54 -34.72 3.56
N ALA A 160 -0.20 -34.63 3.58
CA ALA A 160 0.68 -35.70 4.06
C ALA A 160 0.29 -36.20 5.46
N LYS A 161 0.05 -35.30 6.41
CA LYS A 161 -0.42 -35.66 7.77
C LYS A 161 -1.76 -36.37 7.75
N LEU A 162 -2.73 -35.87 6.96
CA LEU A 162 -4.08 -36.44 6.87
C LEU A 162 -4.12 -37.81 6.20
N PHE A 163 -3.20 -38.06 5.26
CA PHE A 163 -3.06 -39.36 4.60
C PHE A 163 -2.03 -40.28 5.26
N ARG A 164 -1.35 -39.83 6.34
CA ARG A 164 -0.27 -40.55 7.03
C ARG A 164 0.87 -40.97 6.07
N ARG A 165 1.26 -40.07 5.17
CA ARG A 165 2.27 -40.32 4.13
C ARG A 165 3.24 -39.17 4.00
N ASP A 166 4.38 -39.46 3.39
CA ASP A 166 5.40 -38.45 3.11
C ASP A 166 4.92 -37.44 2.08
N ARG A 167 5.40 -36.20 2.23
CA ARG A 167 5.12 -35.09 1.32
C ARG A 167 5.47 -35.43 -0.14
N THR A 168 6.54 -36.18 -0.36
CA THR A 168 6.98 -36.60 -1.71
C THR A 168 5.96 -37.51 -2.40
N VAL A 169 5.31 -38.40 -1.65
CA VAL A 169 4.23 -39.27 -2.17
C VAL A 169 3.03 -38.43 -2.57
N ILE A 170 2.65 -37.45 -1.75
CA ILE A 170 1.57 -36.51 -2.06
C ILE A 170 1.86 -35.76 -3.36
N LEU A 171 3.07 -35.21 -3.51
CA LEU A 171 3.48 -34.51 -4.72
C LEU A 171 3.47 -35.43 -5.95
N ARG A 172 3.93 -36.68 -5.81
CA ARG A 172 3.89 -37.67 -6.89
C ARG A 172 2.47 -37.98 -7.34
N ALA A 173 1.53 -38.10 -6.38
CA ALA A 173 0.12 -38.32 -6.67
C ALA A 173 -0.52 -37.11 -7.38
N ILE A 174 -0.25 -35.89 -6.91
CA ILE A 174 -0.75 -34.65 -7.54
C ILE A 174 -0.19 -34.50 -8.96
N ALA A 175 1.09 -34.80 -9.16
CA ALA A 175 1.74 -34.76 -10.48
C ALA A 175 1.27 -35.86 -11.44
N GLY A 176 0.36 -36.75 -11.02
CA GLY A 176 -0.14 -37.85 -11.86
C GLY A 176 0.90 -38.94 -12.16
N LYS A 177 2.01 -38.98 -11.43
CA LYS A 177 3.13 -39.93 -11.62
C LYS A 177 2.92 -41.27 -10.89
N GLY A 178 1.67 -41.58 -10.53
CA GLY A 178 1.28 -42.82 -9.87
C GLY A 178 0.42 -43.71 -10.76
N PRO A 179 0.00 -44.87 -10.25
CA PRO A 179 -0.93 -45.73 -10.98
C PRO A 179 -2.23 -44.98 -11.26
N LYS A 180 -2.70 -45.11 -12.50
CA LYS A 180 -3.99 -44.57 -12.94
C LYS A 180 -5.07 -45.61 -12.64
N PRO A 181 -6.31 -45.16 -12.32
CA PRO A 181 -7.45 -46.06 -12.18
C PRO A 181 -7.72 -46.82 -13.49
#